data_AF-A0A936HVR1-F1
#
_entry.id   AF-A0A936HVR1-F1
#
_cell.length_a   1.000
_cell.length_b   1.000
_cell.length_c   1.000
_cell.angle_alpha   90.00
_cell.angle_beta   90.00
_cell.angle_gamma   90.00
#
_symmetry.space_group_name_H-M   'P 1'
#
loop_
_entity.id
_entity.type
_entity.pdbx_description
1 polymer ?
#
loop_
_entity_poly.entity_id
_entity_poly.type
_entity_poly.pdbx_seq_one_letter_code
_entity_poly.pdbx_strand_id
1 'polypeptide(L)'
;MNEGDLQRLVEFAQLVTSAQDALSDDMVNRLASALSEGITLLDRLTRNEGFTHLLRELDRAENQRFLICMSNAFTAASRELAAAPPSTGGIGGLIKLMSDPGTQEGLRLLAFVGARMSKSLREVHRRGI
;
A
#
# COMPACT_ATOMS: atom_id res chain seq x y z
N MET A 1 13.04 -40.86 -51.76
CA MET A 1 13.25 -39.75 -50.80
C MET A 1 14.66 -39.24 -51.06
N ASN A 2 14.79 -38.00 -51.51
CA ASN A 2 16.04 -37.46 -52.04
C ASN A 2 16.94 -37.03 -50.86
N GLU A 3 18.22 -37.39 -50.83
CA GLU A 3 19.15 -37.09 -49.71
C GLU A 3 19.22 -35.58 -49.39
N GLY A 4 18.99 -34.71 -50.37
CA GLY A 4 18.93 -33.26 -50.19
C GLY A 4 17.73 -32.76 -49.38
N ASP A 5 16.59 -33.47 -49.36
CA ASP A 5 15.43 -33.06 -48.56
C ASP A 5 15.62 -33.40 -47.08
N LEU A 6 16.31 -34.50 -46.80
CA LEU A 6 16.66 -34.90 -45.43
C LEU A 6 17.66 -33.91 -44.82
N GLN A 7 18.63 -33.46 -45.62
CA GLN A 7 19.63 -32.49 -45.17
C GLN A 7 19.04 -31.12 -44.87
N ARG A 8 18.10 -30.63 -45.69
CA ARG A 8 17.36 -29.37 -45.41
C ARG A 8 16.49 -29.45 -44.17
N LEU A 9 15.89 -30.61 -43.90
CA LEU A 9 15.10 -30.85 -42.69
C LEU A 9 15.97 -30.80 -41.43
N VAL A 10 17.20 -31.34 -41.52
CA VAL A 10 18.19 -31.27 -40.44
C VAL A 10 18.68 -29.84 -40.22
N GLU A 11 18.99 -29.10 -41.28
CA GLU A 11 19.38 -27.68 -41.19
C GLU A 11 18.26 -26.82 -40.60
N PHE A 12 17.02 -27.05 -41.02
CA PHE A 12 15.86 -26.35 -40.48
C PHE A 12 15.60 -26.70 -39.00
N ALA A 13 15.73 -27.97 -38.63
CA ALA A 13 15.62 -28.40 -37.24
C ALA A 13 16.69 -27.73 -36.36
N GLN A 14 17.95 -27.68 -36.82
CA GLN A 14 19.02 -26.98 -36.11
C GLN A 14 18.76 -25.47 -35.99
N LEU A 15 18.23 -24.85 -37.03
CA LEU A 15 17.88 -23.43 -37.03
C LEU A 15 16.71 -23.13 -36.09
N VAL A 16 15.69 -24.00 -36.04
CA VAL A 16 14.56 -23.89 -35.11
C VAL A 16 15.01 -24.12 -33.67
N THR A 17 15.87 -25.11 -33.40
CA THR A 17 16.41 -25.38 -32.07
C THR A 17 17.26 -24.21 -31.58
N SER A 18 18.18 -23.70 -32.40
CA SER A 18 19.01 -22.53 -32.04
C SER A 18 18.20 -21.26 -31.85
N ALA A 19 17.14 -21.05 -32.65
CA ALA A 19 16.20 -19.95 -32.44
C ALA A 19 15.40 -20.11 -31.14
N GLN A 20 14.99 -21.34 -30.79
CA GLN A 20 14.31 -21.63 -29.52
C GLN A 20 15.22 -21.38 -28.32
N ASP A 21 16.46 -21.87 -28.37
CA ASP A 21 17.43 -21.72 -27.28
C ASP A 21 17.79 -20.25 -27.07
N ALA A 22 18.03 -19.49 -28.15
CA ALA A 22 18.32 -18.06 -28.06
C ALA A 22 17.16 -17.24 -27.48
N LEU A 23 15.91 -17.57 -27.85
CA LEU A 23 14.72 -16.92 -27.30
C LEU A 23 14.46 -17.32 -25.84
N SER A 24 14.73 -18.58 -25.49
CA SER A 24 14.64 -19.07 -24.11
C SER A 24 15.68 -18.40 -23.23
N ASP A 25 16.93 -18.33 -23.66
CA ASP A 25 18.02 -17.74 -22.90
C ASP A 25 17.82 -16.24 -22.72
N ASP A 26 17.39 -15.50 -23.73
CA ASP A 26 17.07 -14.07 -23.59
C ASP A 26 15.92 -13.84 -22.61
N MET A 27 14.84 -14.62 -22.69
CA MET A 27 13.71 -14.53 -21.77
C MET A 27 14.08 -14.91 -20.34
N VAL A 28 14.87 -15.97 -20.17
CA VAL A 28 15.41 -16.39 -18.86
C VAL A 28 16.33 -15.31 -18.30
N ASN A 29 17.19 -14.71 -19.12
CA ASN A 29 18.10 -13.66 -18.69
C ASN A 29 17.33 -12.38 -18.29
N ARG A 30 16.30 -11.99 -19.05
CA ARG A 30 15.44 -10.85 -18.72
C ARG A 30 14.61 -11.10 -17.46
N LEU A 31 14.08 -12.31 -17.28
CA LEU A 31 13.38 -12.70 -16.06
C LEU A 31 14.33 -12.69 -14.86
N ALA A 32 15.52 -13.27 -14.99
CA ALA A 32 16.54 -13.27 -13.95
C ALA A 32 16.97 -11.85 -13.59
N SER A 33 17.09 -10.95 -14.58
CA SER A 33 17.37 -9.53 -14.35
C SER A 33 16.23 -8.84 -13.61
N ALA A 34 14.98 -9.02 -14.04
CA ALA A 34 13.81 -8.44 -13.39
C ALA A 34 13.63 -8.95 -11.94
N LEU A 35 13.89 -10.24 -11.70
CA LEU A 35 13.88 -10.81 -10.36
C LEU A 35 15.02 -10.27 -9.50
N SER A 36 16.22 -10.11 -10.06
CA SER A 36 17.37 -9.53 -9.35
C SER A 36 17.13 -8.06 -8.99
N GLU A 37 16.52 -7.29 -9.89
CA GLU A 37 16.08 -5.93 -9.62
C GLU A 37 14.97 -5.90 -8.55
N GLY A 38 14.00 -6.81 -8.62
CA GLY A 38 12.96 -6.97 -7.60
C GLY A 38 13.52 -7.27 -6.22
N ILE A 39 14.49 -8.20 -6.13
CA ILE A 39 15.18 -8.53 -4.88
C ILE A 39 15.97 -7.32 -4.37
N THR A 40 16.60 -6.55 -5.25
CA THR A 40 17.33 -5.33 -4.88
C THR A 40 16.38 -4.26 -4.33
N LEU A 41 15.19 -4.10 -4.92
CA LEU A 41 14.17 -3.19 -4.41
C LEU A 41 13.64 -3.64 -3.05
N LEU A 42 13.43 -4.95 -2.86
CA LEU A 42 13.02 -5.52 -1.59
C LEU A 42 14.09 -5.34 -0.50
N ASP A 43 15.38 -5.53 -0.82
CA ASP A 43 16.48 -5.27 0.11
C ASP A 43 16.52 -3.79 0.51
N ARG A 44 16.38 -2.87 -0.45
CA ARG A 44 16.30 -1.42 -0.17
C ARG A 44 15.09 -1.05 0.68
N LEU A 45 13.93 -1.64 0.41
CA LEU A 45 12.71 -1.41 1.20
C LEU A 45 12.86 -1.96 2.63
N THR A 46 13.47 -3.14 2.77
CA THR A 46 13.74 -3.77 4.08
C THR A 46 14.77 -2.98 4.88
N ARG A 47 15.76 -2.38 4.21
CA ARG A 47 16.76 -1.49 4.83
C ARG A 47 16.25 -0.08 5.07
N ASN A 48 15.07 0.27 4.57
CA ASN A 48 14.47 1.56 4.86
C ASN A 48 14.05 1.59 6.34
N GLU A 49 14.79 2.32 7.16
CA GLU A 49 14.55 2.41 8.60
C GLU A 49 13.15 2.94 8.91
N GLY A 50 12.63 3.86 8.09
CA GLY A 50 11.27 4.39 8.22
C GLY A 50 10.20 3.32 8.00
N PHE A 51 10.33 2.52 6.94
CA PHE A 51 9.40 1.42 6.66
C PHE A 51 9.47 0.34 7.73
N THR A 52 10.67 -0.06 8.13
CA THR A 52 10.86 -1.04 9.21
C THR A 52 10.32 -0.51 10.55
N HIS A 53 10.52 0.77 10.85
CA HIS A 53 9.95 1.40 12.04
C HIS A 53 8.42 1.42 11.99
N LEU A 54 7.83 1.77 10.84
CA LEU A 54 6.37 1.72 10.64
C LEU A 54 5.83 0.31 10.82
N LEU A 55 6.45 -0.71 10.24
CA LEU A 55 6.04 -2.11 10.43
C LEU A 55 6.09 -2.52 11.90
N ARG A 56 7.16 -2.18 12.62
CA ARG A 56 7.25 -2.46 14.06
C ARG A 56 6.16 -1.75 14.84
N GLU A 57 5.92 -0.47 14.54
CA GLU A 57 4.84 0.26 15.19
C GLU A 57 3.48 -0.36 14.87
N LEU A 58 3.20 -0.76 13.64
CA LEU A 58 1.96 -1.47 13.27
C LEU A 58 1.82 -2.83 13.96
N ASP A 59 2.93 -3.50 14.29
CA ASP A 59 2.92 -4.79 14.99
C ASP A 59 2.74 -4.65 16.51
N ARG A 60 2.88 -3.45 17.07
CA ARG A 60 2.62 -3.22 18.50
C ARG A 60 1.15 -3.48 18.82
N ALA A 61 0.90 -4.29 19.85
CA ALA A 61 -0.44 -4.66 20.28
C ALA A 61 -1.37 -3.45 20.53
N GLU A 62 -0.83 -2.34 21.03
CA GLU A 62 -1.56 -1.08 21.21
C GLU A 62 -2.06 -0.50 19.88
N ASN A 63 -1.20 -0.45 18.87
CA ASN A 63 -1.52 0.09 17.55
C ASN A 63 -2.42 -0.86 16.75
N GLN A 64 -2.22 -2.18 16.85
CA GLN A 64 -3.13 -3.17 16.28
C GLN A 64 -4.56 -3.02 16.85
N ARG A 65 -4.68 -2.90 18.18
CA ARG A 65 -5.97 -2.66 18.85
C ARG A 65 -6.59 -1.34 18.42
N PHE A 66 -5.79 -0.29 18.29
CA PHE A 66 -6.26 1.00 17.78
C PHE A 66 -6.80 0.89 16.35
N LEU A 67 -6.08 0.22 15.44
CA LEU A 67 -6.53 0.00 14.06
C LEU A 67 -7.83 -0.80 13.99
N ILE A 68 -7.96 -1.85 14.80
CA ILE A 68 -9.19 -2.64 14.91
C ILE A 68 -10.34 -1.77 15.42
N CYS A 69 -10.10 -0.98 16.47
CA CYS A 69 -11.10 -0.07 17.05
C CYS A 69 -11.57 0.96 16.01
N MET A 70 -10.64 1.59 15.30
CA MET A 70 -10.92 2.54 14.22
C MET A 70 -11.73 1.90 13.08
N SER A 71 -11.36 0.68 12.66
CA SER A 71 -12.08 -0.05 11.62
C SER A 71 -13.52 -0.40 12.03
N ASN A 72 -13.69 -0.85 13.27
CA ASN A 72 -15.01 -1.13 13.84
C ASN A 72 -15.85 0.15 13.96
N ALA A 73 -15.25 1.24 14.44
CA ALA A 73 -15.92 2.54 14.56
C ALA A 73 -16.35 3.08 13.19
N PHE A 74 -15.51 2.96 12.17
CA PHE A 74 -15.85 3.36 10.80
C PHE A 74 -17.01 2.53 10.24
N THR A 75 -16.98 1.21 10.47
CA THR A 75 -18.06 0.31 10.04
C THR A 75 -19.37 0.61 10.75
N ALA A 76 -19.31 0.87 12.06
CA ALA A 76 -20.48 1.26 12.86
C ALA A 76 -21.04 2.59 12.38
N ALA A 77 -20.21 3.62 12.25
CA ALA A 77 -20.60 4.94 11.76
C ALA A 77 -21.21 4.89 10.35
N SER A 78 -20.65 4.06 9.45
CA SER A 78 -21.19 3.84 8.11
C SER A 78 -22.58 3.21 8.15
N ARG A 79 -22.80 2.22 9.02
CA ARG A 79 -24.12 1.60 9.21
C ARG A 79 -25.13 2.55 9.83
N GLU A 80 -24.72 3.30 10.84
CA GLU A 80 -25.57 4.31 11.49
C GLU A 80 -25.97 5.41 10.51
N LEU A 81 -25.03 5.90 9.70
CA LEU A 81 -25.33 6.89 8.67
C LEU A 81 -26.30 6.34 7.60
N ALA A 82 -26.15 5.08 7.22
CA ALA A 82 -27.05 4.43 6.27
C ALA A 82 -28.45 4.17 6.84
N ALA A 83 -28.56 3.96 8.16
CA ALA A 83 -29.83 3.72 8.85
C ALA A 83 -30.51 5.01 9.35
N ALA A 84 -29.77 6.11 9.47
CA ALA A 84 -30.29 7.37 9.97
C ALA A 84 -31.17 8.07 8.94
N PRO A 85 -32.25 8.76 9.38
CA PRO A 85 -33.00 9.62 8.48
C PRO A 85 -32.10 10.75 7.95
N PRO A 86 -32.34 11.25 6.73
CA PRO A 86 -31.60 12.39 6.18
C PRO A 86 -31.58 13.54 7.17
N SER A 87 -30.42 14.20 7.31
CA SER A 87 -30.30 15.30 8.25
C SER A 87 -31.33 16.38 7.90
N THR A 88 -32.03 16.87 8.92
CA THR A 88 -33.12 17.85 8.76
C THR A 88 -32.63 19.19 8.19
N GLY A 89 -31.30 19.42 8.17
CA GLY A 89 -30.67 20.60 7.61
C GLY A 89 -30.98 21.91 8.36
N GLY A 90 -30.42 23.02 7.87
CA GLY A 90 -30.69 24.37 8.37
C GLY A 90 -29.87 24.82 9.58
N ILE A 91 -30.00 26.10 9.92
CA ILE A 91 -29.24 26.76 11.01
C ILE A 91 -29.53 26.10 12.37
N GLY A 92 -30.78 25.71 12.64
CA GLY A 92 -31.15 25.00 13.87
C GLY A 92 -30.50 23.62 14.00
N GLY A 93 -30.39 22.88 12.88
CA GLY A 93 -29.69 21.59 12.85
C GLY A 93 -28.20 21.73 13.12
N LEU A 94 -27.56 22.78 12.57
CA LEU A 94 -26.15 23.10 12.83
C LEU A 94 -25.90 23.45 14.30
N ILE A 95 -26.74 24.29 14.90
CA ILE A 95 -26.61 24.65 16.33
C ILE A 95 -26.77 23.41 17.22
N LYS A 96 -27.74 22.54 16.88
CA LYS A 96 -27.96 21.28 17.61
C LYS A 96 -26.77 20.33 17.49
N LEU A 97 -26.18 20.20 16.30
CA LEU A 97 -24.97 19.39 16.09
C LEU A 97 -23.78 19.93 16.87
N MET A 98 -23.54 21.24 16.85
CA MET A 98 -22.44 21.84 17.63
C MET A 98 -22.64 21.75 19.14
N SER A 99 -23.89 21.68 19.60
CA SER A 99 -24.24 21.53 21.02
C SER A 99 -24.24 20.06 21.47
N ASP A 100 -24.09 19.11 20.53
CA ASP A 100 -24.03 17.69 20.84
C ASP A 100 -22.70 17.35 21.55
N PRO A 101 -22.73 16.76 22.75
CA PRO A 101 -21.52 16.41 23.49
C PRO A 101 -20.60 15.44 22.72
N GLY A 102 -21.16 14.53 21.93
CA GLY A 102 -20.38 13.59 21.11
C GLY A 102 -19.60 14.30 20.01
N THR A 103 -20.21 15.28 19.36
CA THR A 103 -19.55 16.14 18.36
C THR A 103 -18.43 16.98 18.99
N GLN A 104 -18.65 17.52 20.19
CA GLN A 104 -17.64 18.28 20.92
C GLN A 104 -16.43 17.42 21.30
N GLU A 105 -16.66 16.22 21.84
CA GLU A 105 -15.57 15.29 22.19
C GLU A 105 -14.83 14.79 20.95
N GLY A 106 -15.52 14.55 19.83
CA GLY A 106 -14.89 14.22 18.56
C GLY A 106 -13.96 15.33 18.05
N LEU A 107 -14.42 16.58 18.07
CA LEU A 107 -13.60 17.74 17.71
C LEU A 107 -12.40 17.90 18.65
N ARG A 108 -12.57 17.66 19.95
CA ARG A 108 -11.51 17.72 20.95
C ARG A 108 -10.43 16.65 20.71
N LEU A 109 -10.84 15.42 20.40
CA LEU A 109 -9.92 14.34 20.04
C LEU A 109 -9.08 14.72 18.82
N LEU A 110 -9.73 15.21 17.76
CA LEU A 110 -9.04 15.66 16.55
C LEU A 110 -8.06 16.79 16.84
N ALA A 111 -8.42 17.74 17.70
CA ALA A 111 -7.54 18.82 18.11
C ALA A 111 -6.29 18.30 18.87
N PHE A 112 -6.44 17.32 19.76
CA PHE A 112 -5.31 16.72 20.46
C PHE A 112 -4.36 15.97 19.52
N VAL A 113 -4.90 15.18 18.60
CA VAL A 113 -4.10 14.49 17.58
C VAL A 113 -3.34 15.50 16.72
N GLY A 114 -4.05 16.51 16.20
CA GLY A 114 -3.47 17.54 15.34
C GLY A 114 -2.37 18.37 16.04
N ALA A 115 -2.59 18.77 17.30
CA ALA A 115 -1.60 19.52 18.07
C ALA A 115 -0.30 18.73 18.26
N ARG A 116 -0.40 17.42 18.54
CA ARG A 116 0.77 16.56 18.75
C ARG A 116 1.52 16.30 17.45
N MET A 117 0.81 16.07 16.34
CA MET A 117 1.41 15.94 15.02
C MET A 117 2.14 17.22 14.60
N SER A 118 1.51 18.39 14.77
CA SER A 118 2.10 19.68 14.41
C SER A 118 3.40 19.95 15.17
N LYS A 119 3.42 19.65 16.47
CA LYS A 119 4.62 19.78 17.30
C LYS A 119 5.74 18.85 16.82
N SER A 120 5.43 17.59 16.55
CA SER A 120 6.41 16.61 16.05
C SER A 120 7.00 17.02 14.70
N LEU A 121 6.18 17.47 13.75
CA LEU A 121 6.63 17.92 12.43
C LEU A 121 7.53 19.15 12.51
N ARG A 122 7.20 20.10 13.38
CA ARG A 122 8.06 21.27 13.63
C ARG A 122 9.41 20.89 14.25
N GLU A 123 9.43 19.87 15.11
CA GLU A 123 10.67 19.36 15.70
C GLU A 123 11.55 18.65 14.67
N VAL A 124 10.96 17.87 13.75
CA VAL A 124 11.69 17.26 12.61
C VAL A 124 12.28 18.34 11.71
N HIS A 125 11.49 19.34 11.32
CA HIS A 125 11.95 20.44 10.46
C HIS A 125 13.05 21.28 11.13
N ARG A 126 12.97 21.49 12.46
CA ARG A 126 14.01 22.20 13.23
C ARG A 126 15.30 21.40 13.37
N ARG A 127 15.24 20.07 13.37
CA ARG A 127 16.40 19.18 13.52
C ARG A 127 17.15 18.90 12.21
N GLY A 128 16.69 19.42 11.07
CA GLY A 128 17.43 19.40 9.82
C GLY A 128 17.81 17.99 9.35
N ILE A 129 16.82 17.12 9.21
CA ILE A 129 16.90 15.93 8.35
C ILE A 129 16.29 16.29 6.99
#